data_AF-A0AAD4EFJ2-F1
#
_entry.id   AF-A0AAD4EFJ2-F1
#
_cell.length_a   1.000
_cell.length_b   1.000
_cell.length_c   1.000
_cell.angle_alpha   90.00
_cell.angle_beta   90.00
_cell.angle_gamma   90.00
#
_symmetry.space_group_name_H-M   'P 1'
#
loop_
_entity.id
_entity.type
_entity.pdbx_description
1 polymer ?
#
loop_
_entity_poly.entity_id
_entity_poly.type
_entity_poly.pdbx_seq_one_letter_code
_entity_poly.pdbx_strand_id
1 'polypeptide(L)'
;MTMNNLFTSTLDGEVLANIRQSIAEFLQRCGLQYKNVPLDEAWYSECSQEAIKRGYPMDAILPYMPVGVAMVSNAYDHLPNRATKMWMCFFTIICACIDDMMISGENLVHLYRFNELFANCQPQGHPVLNAFDGLLREVACHYSAPASNLIVTSALDFISPQAPSYPEYARMLSGVDYAYAYCVFPATLPPREYVQCIMDVAMVINYTNDILSYYKEEIQGDTANYLSLMAASRGLSKQDALRKLVEKTVQLHHGILEFLRPRPEAYDAYVAFFNGYFKFHATFGRYKLEEIV
;
A
#
# COMPACT_ATOMS: atom_id res chain seq x y z
N MET A 1 -28.85 -35.51 12.82
CA MET A 1 -27.40 -35.55 12.61
C MET A 1 -26.91 -34.10 12.54
N THR A 2 -26.23 -33.68 13.60
CA THR A 2 -25.60 -32.37 13.80
C THR A 2 -24.16 -32.37 13.30
N MET A 3 -23.75 -31.32 12.59
CA MET A 3 -22.44 -30.63 12.67
C MET A 3 -22.65 -29.23 12.06
N ASN A 4 -22.70 -28.14 12.84
CA ASN A 4 -21.56 -27.35 13.34
C ASN A 4 -20.61 -26.85 12.24
N ASN A 5 -20.57 -25.53 12.03
CA ASN A 5 -19.39 -24.71 12.34
C ASN A 5 -19.72 -23.22 12.22
N LEU A 6 -20.31 -22.66 13.28
CA LEU A 6 -20.15 -21.26 13.63
C LEU A 6 -18.73 -21.11 14.20
N PHE A 7 -17.76 -20.77 13.36
CA PHE A 7 -16.50 -20.18 13.83
C PHE A 7 -16.75 -18.71 14.12
N THR A 8 -17.50 -18.41 15.19
CA THR A 8 -17.28 -17.15 15.89
C THR A 8 -16.06 -17.36 16.77
N SER A 9 -14.89 -17.06 16.21
CA SER A 9 -13.69 -16.79 17.00
C SER A 9 -14.08 -15.70 17.99
N THR A 10 -14.39 -16.10 19.22
CA THR A 10 -14.59 -15.17 20.33
C THR A 10 -13.20 -14.78 20.78
N LEU A 11 -12.57 -13.92 19.98
CA LEU A 11 -11.36 -13.24 20.38
C LEU A 11 -11.60 -12.61 21.75
N ASP A 12 -10.68 -12.89 22.66
CA ASP A 12 -10.70 -12.34 24.00
C ASP A 12 -10.82 -10.81 23.92
N GLY A 13 -11.83 -10.26 24.60
CA GLY A 13 -12.08 -8.82 24.62
C GLY A 13 -10.87 -8.03 25.11
N GLU A 14 -10.03 -8.65 25.95
CA GLU A 14 -8.77 -8.07 26.41
C GLU A 14 -7.74 -7.95 25.28
N VAL A 15 -7.63 -8.96 24.40
CA VAL A 15 -6.73 -8.93 23.24
C VAL A 15 -7.11 -7.81 22.28
N LEU A 16 -8.40 -7.70 21.94
CA LEU A 16 -8.88 -6.64 21.05
C LEU A 16 -8.69 -5.24 21.66
N ALA A 17 -8.89 -5.09 22.97
CA ALA A 17 -8.63 -3.83 23.66
C ALA A 17 -7.15 -3.44 23.60
N ASN A 18 -6.24 -4.40 23.78
CA ASN A 18 -4.80 -4.17 23.69
C ASN A 18 -4.34 -3.76 22.27
N ILE A 19 -4.95 -4.36 21.24
CA ILE A 19 -4.69 -3.98 19.84
C ILE A 19 -5.14 -2.54 19.60
N ARG A 20 -6.37 -2.20 19.98
CA ARG A 20 -6.90 -0.83 19.85
C ARG A 20 -6.00 0.18 20.55
N GLN A 21 -5.57 -0.11 21.78
CA GLN A 21 -4.68 0.77 22.54
C GLN A 21 -3.34 0.99 21.82
N SER A 22 -2.74 -0.05 21.27
CA SER A 22 -1.45 0.05 20.56
C SER A 22 -1.57 0.87 19.27
N ILE A 23 -2.67 0.71 18.54
CA ILE A 23 -2.95 1.50 17.33
C ILE A 23 -3.25 2.96 17.70
N ALA A 24 -4.03 3.22 18.75
CA ALA A 24 -4.29 4.57 19.24
C ALA A 24 -3.01 5.28 19.69
N GLU A 25 -2.09 4.58 20.36
CA GLU A 25 -0.77 5.10 20.72
C GLU A 25 0.06 5.47 19.48
N PHE A 26 0.06 4.60 18.46
CA PHE A 26 0.70 4.88 17.17
C PHE A 26 0.17 6.19 16.55
N LEU A 27 -1.16 6.33 16.45
CA LEU A 27 -1.79 7.53 15.89
C LEU A 27 -1.40 8.79 16.68
N GLN A 28 -1.46 8.72 18.01
CA GLN A 28 -1.10 9.84 18.88
C GLN A 28 0.36 10.27 18.69
N ARG A 29 1.29 9.31 18.68
CA ARG A 29 2.74 9.58 18.56
C ARG A 29 3.12 10.13 17.17
N CYS A 30 2.37 9.74 16.14
CA CYS A 30 2.51 10.26 14.79
C CYS A 30 1.71 11.56 14.52
N GLY A 31 0.98 12.09 15.51
CA GLY A 31 0.17 13.30 15.34
C GLY A 31 -1.03 13.13 14.40
N LEU A 32 -1.49 11.90 14.18
CA LEU A 32 -2.59 11.56 13.30
C LEU A 32 -3.92 11.67 14.05
N GLN A 33 -4.93 12.26 13.39
CA GLN A 33 -6.27 12.42 13.96
C GLN A 33 -7.32 11.85 13.02
N TYR A 34 -8.12 10.91 13.51
CA TYR A 34 -9.21 10.34 12.75
C TYR A 34 -10.24 11.40 12.36
N LYS A 35 -10.59 11.37 11.07
CA LYS A 35 -11.72 12.09 10.49
C LYS A 35 -12.35 11.14 9.49
N ASN A 36 -13.67 11.13 9.43
CA ASN A 36 -14.35 10.45 8.34
C ASN A 36 -14.03 11.18 7.03
N VAL A 37 -13.56 10.43 6.03
CA VAL A 37 -13.13 10.98 4.74
C VAL A 37 -13.95 10.32 3.63
N PRO A 38 -14.90 11.04 3.00
CA PRO A 38 -15.66 10.49 1.89
C PRO A 38 -14.76 10.26 0.67
N LEU A 39 -15.19 9.35 -0.21
CA LEU A 39 -14.56 9.16 -1.51
C LEU A 39 -14.78 10.41 -2.39
N ASP A 40 -13.78 10.80 -3.17
CA ASP A 40 -13.92 11.87 -4.15
C ASP A 40 -14.71 11.37 -5.39
N GLU A 41 -16.01 11.63 -5.40
CA GLU A 41 -16.93 11.22 -6.47
C GLU A 41 -16.60 11.85 -7.83
N ALA A 42 -16.08 13.09 -7.85
CA ALA A 42 -15.72 13.76 -9.09
C ALA A 42 -14.49 13.10 -9.70
N TRP A 43 -13.46 12.84 -8.88
CA TRP A 43 -12.27 12.10 -9.30
C TRP A 43 -12.61 10.66 -9.69
N TYR A 44 -13.51 10.00 -8.96
CA TYR A 44 -13.98 8.65 -9.29
C TYR A 44 -14.60 8.59 -10.69
N SER A 45 -15.48 9.54 -11.01
CA SER A 45 -16.13 9.61 -12.33
C SER A 45 -15.11 9.81 -13.45
N GLU A 46 -14.13 10.70 -13.25
CA GLU A 46 -13.08 10.97 -14.23
C GLU A 46 -12.17 9.76 -14.45
N CYS A 47 -11.69 9.12 -13.37
CA CYS A 47 -10.90 7.89 -13.47
C CYS A 47 -11.67 6.77 -14.16
N SER A 48 -12.98 6.64 -13.91
CA SER A 48 -13.82 5.63 -14.56
C SER A 48 -13.93 5.86 -16.06
N GLN A 49 -14.11 7.12 -16.49
CA GLN A 49 -14.17 7.48 -17.91
C GLN A 49 -12.83 7.23 -18.60
N GLU A 50 -11.72 7.61 -17.97
CA GLU A 50 -10.38 7.41 -18.53
C GLU A 50 -10.02 5.90 -18.58
N ALA A 51 -10.43 5.09 -17.60
CA ALA A 51 -10.24 3.64 -17.63
C ALA A 51 -10.94 2.98 -18.83
N ILE A 52 -12.21 3.36 -19.09
CA ILE A 52 -12.98 2.89 -20.25
C ILE A 52 -12.28 3.31 -21.55
N LYS A 53 -11.86 4.57 -21.64
CA LYS A 53 -11.17 5.11 -22.82
C LYS A 53 -9.84 4.42 -23.09
N ARG A 54 -9.09 4.05 -22.05
CA ARG A 54 -7.85 3.26 -22.15
C ARG A 54 -8.10 1.78 -22.48
N GLY A 55 -9.35 1.32 -22.47
CA GLY A 55 -9.70 -0.07 -22.73
C GLY A 55 -9.31 -1.01 -21.59
N TYR A 56 -9.22 -0.51 -20.36
CA TYR A 56 -8.94 -1.35 -19.20
C TYR A 56 -10.09 -2.33 -18.93
N PRO A 57 -9.80 -3.53 -18.38
CA PRO A 57 -10.80 -4.56 -18.14
C PRO A 57 -11.69 -4.19 -16.96
N MET A 58 -12.70 -3.33 -17.20
CA MET A 58 -13.55 -2.76 -16.16
C MET A 58 -14.20 -3.82 -15.27
N ASP A 59 -14.64 -4.96 -15.82
CA ASP A 59 -15.23 -6.04 -15.04
C ASP A 59 -14.29 -6.57 -13.95
N ALA A 60 -12.98 -6.56 -14.20
CA ALA A 60 -11.97 -6.98 -13.23
C ALA A 60 -11.57 -5.87 -12.26
N ILE A 61 -11.44 -4.62 -12.76
CA ILE A 61 -10.84 -3.53 -11.98
C ILE A 61 -11.85 -2.67 -11.21
N LEU A 62 -13.14 -2.74 -11.56
CA LEU A 62 -14.20 -1.92 -10.95
C LEU A 62 -14.24 -2.02 -9.41
N PRO A 63 -14.12 -3.21 -8.78
CA PRO A 63 -14.10 -3.31 -7.32
C PRO A 63 -12.94 -2.56 -6.65
N TYR A 64 -11.85 -2.32 -7.38
CA TYR A 64 -10.64 -1.67 -6.89
C TYR A 64 -10.57 -0.18 -7.22
N MET A 65 -11.47 0.33 -8.07
CA MET A 65 -11.56 1.77 -8.42
C MET A 65 -11.57 2.68 -7.18
N PRO A 66 -12.36 2.40 -6.12
CA PRO A 66 -12.34 3.22 -4.91
C PRO A 66 -10.95 3.31 -4.27
N VAL A 67 -10.16 2.22 -4.31
CA VAL A 67 -8.83 2.16 -3.70
C VAL A 67 -7.87 3.16 -4.34
N GLY A 68 -7.75 3.16 -5.68
CA GLY A 68 -6.87 4.12 -6.36
C GLY A 68 -7.35 5.56 -6.24
N VAL A 69 -8.67 5.78 -6.29
CA VAL A 69 -9.27 7.12 -6.14
C VAL A 69 -8.97 7.66 -4.74
N ALA A 70 -9.21 6.88 -3.69
CA ALA A 70 -8.91 7.29 -2.32
C ALA A 70 -7.40 7.48 -2.09
N MET A 71 -6.55 6.62 -2.67
CA MET A 71 -5.10 6.72 -2.56
C MET A 71 -4.61 8.06 -3.11
N VAL A 72 -5.07 8.44 -4.29
CA VAL A 72 -4.60 9.67 -4.95
C VAL A 72 -5.22 10.92 -4.34
N SER A 73 -6.54 10.93 -4.12
CA SER A 73 -7.25 12.10 -3.56
C SER A 73 -6.85 12.41 -2.12
N ASN A 74 -6.29 11.44 -1.39
CA ASN A 74 -5.83 11.65 -0.02
C ASN A 74 -4.31 11.65 0.10
N ALA A 75 -3.63 10.54 -0.24
CA ALA A 75 -2.21 10.36 0.00
C ALA A 75 -1.32 11.10 -1.01
N TYR A 76 -1.76 11.29 -2.24
CA TYR A 76 -0.95 11.93 -3.28
C TYR A 76 -1.52 13.26 -3.78
N ASP A 77 -2.41 13.90 -3.01
CA ASP A 77 -3.06 15.13 -3.45
C ASP A 77 -2.09 16.32 -3.56
N HIS A 78 -0.99 16.30 -2.82
CA HIS A 78 0.06 17.31 -2.91
C HIS A 78 0.83 17.28 -4.23
N LEU A 79 0.74 16.21 -5.02
CA LEU A 79 1.42 16.15 -6.32
C LEU A 79 0.82 17.18 -7.30
N PRO A 80 1.64 17.96 -8.02
CA PRO A 80 1.13 19.03 -8.86
C PRO A 80 0.59 18.53 -10.23
N ASN A 81 1.08 17.39 -10.70
CA ASN A 81 0.79 16.91 -12.06
C ASN A 81 -0.44 15.98 -12.08
N ARG A 82 -1.51 16.42 -12.75
CA ARG A 82 -2.76 15.65 -12.88
C ARG A 82 -2.58 14.33 -13.64
N ALA A 83 -1.75 14.30 -14.68
CA ALA A 83 -1.50 13.07 -15.43
C ALA A 83 -0.75 12.03 -14.58
N THR A 84 0.21 12.48 -13.74
CA THR A 84 0.88 11.61 -12.76
C THR A 84 -0.08 11.10 -11.70
N LYS A 85 -1.01 11.93 -11.21
CA LYS A 85 -2.09 11.50 -10.32
C LYS A 85 -2.98 10.43 -10.96
N MET A 86 -3.37 10.61 -12.22
CA MET A 86 -4.18 9.64 -12.97
C MET A 86 -3.43 8.31 -13.14
N TRP A 87 -2.15 8.37 -13.52
CA TRP A 87 -1.28 7.20 -13.63
C TRP A 87 -1.17 6.46 -12.30
N MET A 88 -0.94 7.19 -11.19
CA MET A 88 -0.86 6.61 -9.84
C MET A 88 -2.17 5.95 -9.41
N CYS A 89 -3.30 6.55 -9.78
CA CYS A 89 -4.62 5.99 -9.50
C CYS A 89 -4.75 4.61 -10.14
N PHE A 90 -4.45 4.49 -11.44
CA PHE A 90 -4.52 3.22 -12.15
C PHE A 90 -3.44 2.23 -11.71
N PHE A 91 -2.23 2.69 -11.42
CA PHE A 91 -1.19 1.85 -10.84
C PHE A 91 -1.67 1.18 -9.55
N THR A 92 -2.27 1.97 -8.65
CA THR A 92 -2.83 1.46 -7.38
C THR A 92 -3.99 0.48 -7.61
N ILE A 93 -4.92 0.81 -8.52
CA ILE A 93 -6.07 -0.05 -8.86
C ILE A 93 -5.61 -1.41 -9.38
N ILE A 94 -4.66 -1.40 -10.31
CA ILE A 94 -4.15 -2.61 -10.96
C ILE A 94 -3.30 -3.43 -9.97
N CYS A 95 -2.45 -2.81 -9.16
CA CYS A 95 -1.72 -3.51 -8.10
C CYS A 95 -2.68 -4.19 -7.10
N ALA A 96 -3.72 -3.50 -6.64
CA ALA A 96 -4.70 -4.10 -5.73
C ALA A 96 -5.46 -5.28 -6.38
N CYS A 97 -5.81 -5.16 -7.66
CA CYS A 97 -6.42 -6.26 -8.41
C CYS A 97 -5.48 -7.47 -8.53
N ILE A 98 -4.20 -7.24 -8.82
CA ILE A 98 -3.19 -8.30 -8.94
C ILE A 98 -2.93 -8.98 -7.58
N ASP A 99 -2.89 -8.21 -6.49
CA ASP A 99 -2.71 -8.75 -5.13
C ASP A 99 -3.83 -9.75 -4.78
N ASP A 100 -5.09 -9.36 -5.02
CA ASP A 100 -6.23 -10.26 -4.82
C ASP A 100 -6.21 -11.47 -5.75
N MET A 101 -5.76 -11.33 -7.02
CA MET A 101 -5.55 -12.46 -7.94
C MET A 101 -4.47 -13.43 -7.42
N MET A 102 -3.41 -12.92 -6.80
CA MET A 102 -2.36 -13.74 -6.19
C MET A 102 -2.88 -14.51 -4.97
N ILE A 103 -3.72 -13.89 -4.15
CA ILE A 103 -4.29 -14.48 -2.94
C ILE A 103 -5.36 -15.52 -3.28
N SER A 104 -6.21 -15.27 -4.28
CA SER A 104 -7.29 -16.18 -4.70
C SER A 104 -6.78 -17.46 -5.37
N GLY A 105 -5.50 -17.49 -5.77
CA GLY A 105 -4.91 -18.61 -6.49
C GLY A 105 -5.42 -18.75 -7.92
N GLU A 106 -6.07 -17.72 -8.46
CA GLU A 106 -6.48 -17.67 -9.86
C GLU A 106 -5.27 -17.80 -10.77
N ASN A 107 -5.34 -18.77 -11.69
CA ASN A 107 -4.36 -19.13 -12.73
C ASN A 107 -3.07 -18.27 -12.78
N LEU A 108 -2.17 -18.49 -11.82
CA LEU A 108 -0.93 -17.74 -11.63
C LEU A 108 0.08 -17.91 -12.79
N VAL A 109 -0.21 -18.79 -13.77
CA VAL A 109 0.66 -19.08 -14.92
C VAL A 109 1.07 -17.81 -15.67
N HIS A 110 0.17 -16.84 -15.76
CA HIS A 110 0.42 -15.58 -16.44
C HIS A 110 1.30 -14.63 -15.62
N LEU A 111 1.20 -14.67 -14.28
CA LEU A 111 2.04 -13.87 -13.38
C LEU A 111 3.50 -14.35 -13.43
N TYR A 112 3.74 -15.66 -13.41
CA TYR A 112 5.10 -16.22 -13.46
C TYR A 112 5.90 -15.82 -14.70
N ARG A 113 5.22 -15.50 -15.80
CA ARG A 113 5.85 -15.10 -17.06
C ARG A 113 5.86 -13.58 -17.27
N PHE A 114 5.27 -12.81 -16.36
CA PHE A 114 5.12 -11.37 -16.56
C PHE A 114 6.45 -10.67 -16.82
N ASN A 115 7.45 -10.88 -15.94
CA ASN A 115 8.76 -10.23 -16.06
C ASN A 115 9.49 -10.63 -17.35
N GLU A 116 9.40 -11.91 -17.75
CA GLU A 116 9.94 -12.41 -19.02
C GLU A 116 9.31 -11.68 -20.21
N LEU A 117 7.98 -11.62 -20.26
CA LEU A 117 7.24 -11.00 -21.36
C LEU A 117 7.45 -9.48 -21.40
N PHE A 118 7.46 -8.83 -20.24
CA PHE A 118 7.71 -7.40 -20.10
C PHE A 118 9.08 -7.02 -20.68
N ALA A 119 10.13 -7.73 -20.28
CA ALA A 119 11.50 -7.50 -20.74
C ALA A 119 11.67 -7.74 -22.25
N ASN A 120 10.94 -8.72 -22.80
CA ASN A 120 10.98 -9.05 -24.23
C ASN A 120 9.96 -8.26 -25.08
N CYS A 121 9.28 -7.27 -24.49
CA CYS A 121 8.22 -6.49 -25.14
C CYS A 121 7.14 -7.36 -25.80
N GLN A 122 6.80 -8.48 -25.17
CA GLN A 122 5.77 -9.41 -25.64
C GLN A 122 4.43 -9.09 -24.96
N PRO A 123 3.28 -9.37 -25.63
CA PRO A 123 1.97 -9.23 -25.01
C PRO A 123 1.82 -10.08 -23.75
N GLN A 124 1.14 -9.56 -22.74
CA GLN A 124 0.83 -10.31 -21.52
C GLN A 124 -0.36 -11.23 -21.75
N GLY A 125 -0.38 -12.36 -21.03
CA GLY A 125 -1.42 -13.39 -21.17
C GLY A 125 -2.76 -13.06 -20.50
N HIS A 126 -2.87 -11.91 -19.81
CA HIS A 126 -4.07 -11.53 -19.08
C HIS A 126 -4.36 -10.02 -19.24
N PRO A 127 -5.62 -9.58 -19.44
CA PRO A 127 -5.95 -8.16 -19.64
C PRO A 127 -5.48 -7.22 -18.54
N VAL A 128 -5.61 -7.62 -17.26
CA VAL A 128 -5.11 -6.82 -16.12
C VAL A 128 -3.59 -6.67 -16.17
N LEU A 129 -2.88 -7.73 -16.57
CA LEU A 129 -1.42 -7.69 -16.71
C LEU A 129 -0.99 -6.85 -17.91
N ASN A 130 -1.76 -6.84 -19.01
CA ASN A 130 -1.53 -5.93 -20.12
C ASN A 130 -1.69 -4.46 -19.69
N ALA A 131 -2.69 -4.15 -18.86
CA ALA A 131 -2.85 -2.82 -18.29
C ALA A 131 -1.66 -2.45 -17.37
N PHE A 132 -1.19 -3.39 -16.54
CA PHE A 132 -0.02 -3.18 -15.69
C PHE A 132 1.25 -2.93 -16.51
N ASP A 133 1.54 -3.76 -17.51
CA ASP A 133 2.66 -3.61 -18.44
C ASP A 133 2.66 -2.21 -19.08
N GLY A 134 1.51 -1.76 -19.59
CA GLY A 134 1.35 -0.41 -20.14
C GLY A 134 1.70 0.69 -19.14
N LEU A 135 1.20 0.58 -17.90
CA LEU A 135 1.52 1.54 -16.84
C LEU A 135 3.02 1.55 -16.50
N LEU A 136 3.70 0.40 -16.50
CA LEU A 136 5.15 0.33 -16.27
C LEU A 136 5.95 1.01 -17.38
N ARG A 137 5.48 0.92 -18.63
CA ARG A 137 6.12 1.62 -19.77
C ARG A 137 5.89 3.14 -19.72
N GLU A 138 4.79 3.59 -19.11
CA GLU A 138 4.44 5.01 -18.95
C GLU A 138 5.23 5.71 -17.83
N VAL A 139 5.91 5.00 -16.92
CA VAL A 139 6.57 5.59 -15.73
C VAL A 139 7.55 6.71 -16.10
N ALA A 140 8.29 6.55 -17.20
CA ALA A 140 9.26 7.55 -17.67
C ALA A 140 8.62 8.86 -18.16
N CYS A 141 7.30 8.87 -18.42
CA CYS A 141 6.55 10.09 -18.71
C CYS A 141 6.23 10.90 -17.45
N HIS A 142 6.33 10.28 -16.26
CA HIS A 142 5.88 10.85 -15.00
C HIS A 142 7.02 11.17 -14.04
N TYR A 143 8.12 10.42 -14.10
CA TYR A 143 9.25 10.55 -13.17
C TYR A 143 10.59 10.62 -13.90
N SER A 144 11.62 11.09 -13.20
CA SER A 144 12.99 11.10 -13.73
C SER A 144 13.50 9.67 -13.97
N ALA A 145 14.39 9.48 -14.95
CA ALA A 145 14.89 8.14 -15.29
C ALA A 145 15.40 7.30 -14.10
N PRO A 146 16.16 7.86 -13.12
CA PRO A 146 16.55 7.09 -11.93
C PRO A 146 15.36 6.63 -11.08
N ALA A 147 14.36 7.49 -10.88
CA ALA A 147 13.16 7.14 -10.12
C ALA A 147 12.29 6.14 -10.90
N SER A 148 12.15 6.32 -12.22
CA SER A 148 11.39 5.41 -13.07
C SER A 148 11.95 3.99 -13.04
N ASN A 149 13.28 3.85 -13.10
CA ASN A 149 13.92 2.54 -13.00
C ASN A 149 13.55 1.83 -11.69
N LEU A 150 13.59 2.56 -10.57
CA LEU A 150 13.32 1.98 -9.25
C LEU A 150 11.82 1.67 -9.03
N ILE A 151 10.93 2.50 -9.57
CA ILE A 151 9.49 2.24 -9.61
C ILE A 151 9.21 0.96 -10.42
N VAL A 152 9.78 0.83 -11.62
CA VAL A 152 9.61 -0.36 -12.46
C VAL A 152 10.19 -1.59 -11.79
N THR A 153 11.39 -1.52 -11.20
CA THR A 153 11.98 -2.64 -10.46
C THR A 153 11.07 -3.09 -9.31
N SER A 154 10.58 -2.15 -8.49
CA SER A 154 9.65 -2.47 -7.38
C SER A 154 8.37 -3.15 -7.87
N ALA A 155 7.83 -2.72 -9.01
CA ALA A 155 6.66 -3.34 -9.62
C ALA A 155 6.93 -4.75 -10.18
N LEU A 156 8.12 -5.01 -10.72
CA LEU A 156 8.53 -6.34 -11.20
C LEU A 156 8.80 -7.30 -10.04
N ASP A 157 9.33 -6.79 -8.93
CA ASP A 157 9.52 -7.53 -7.69
C ASP A 157 8.17 -7.94 -7.07
N PHE A 158 7.17 -7.06 -7.12
CA PHE A 158 5.81 -7.34 -6.66
C PHE A 158 5.15 -8.54 -7.34
N ILE A 159 5.31 -8.68 -8.66
CA ILE A 159 4.74 -9.81 -9.41
C ILE A 159 5.58 -11.09 -9.29
N SER A 160 6.80 -11.00 -8.76
CA SER A 160 7.67 -12.16 -8.60
C SER A 160 7.12 -13.13 -7.54
N PRO A 161 7.43 -14.45 -7.67
CA PRO A 161 7.00 -15.44 -6.69
C PRO A 161 7.40 -15.05 -5.28
N GLN A 162 6.42 -15.03 -4.38
CA GLN A 162 6.66 -14.70 -2.98
C GLN A 162 7.34 -15.87 -2.26
N ALA A 163 8.25 -15.57 -1.33
CA ALA A 163 8.92 -16.54 -0.48
C ALA A 163 8.36 -16.46 0.95
N PRO A 164 7.21 -17.11 1.25
CA PRO A 164 6.47 -16.93 2.50
C PRO A 164 7.26 -17.31 3.76
N SER A 165 8.33 -18.11 3.63
CA SER A 165 9.22 -18.47 4.74
C SER A 165 10.09 -17.32 5.27
N TYR A 166 10.11 -16.17 4.60
CA TYR A 166 10.89 -14.99 4.99
C TYR A 166 9.98 -13.77 5.07
N PRO A 167 9.36 -13.49 6.24
CA PRO A 167 8.29 -12.50 6.37
C PRO A 167 8.71 -11.09 5.93
N GLU A 168 9.92 -10.64 6.29
CA GLU A 168 10.43 -9.32 5.90
C GLU A 168 10.69 -9.25 4.39
N TYR A 169 11.23 -10.31 3.80
CA TYR A 169 11.51 -10.35 2.37
C TYR A 169 10.22 -10.43 1.55
N ALA A 170 9.28 -11.30 1.95
CA ALA A 170 7.96 -11.40 1.34
C ALA A 170 7.21 -10.05 1.42
N ARG A 171 7.28 -9.34 2.54
CA ARG A 171 6.62 -8.05 2.71
C ARG A 171 7.22 -6.95 1.81
N MET A 172 8.54 -6.95 1.66
CA MET A 172 9.25 -6.02 0.77
C MET A 172 8.85 -6.24 -0.69
N LEU A 173 8.69 -7.49 -1.12
CA LEU A 173 8.23 -7.80 -2.47
C LEU A 173 6.74 -7.43 -2.64
N SER A 174 5.87 -7.85 -1.74
CA SER A 174 4.41 -7.68 -1.91
C SER A 174 3.92 -6.23 -1.76
N GLY A 175 4.67 -5.36 -1.09
CA GLY A 175 4.21 -4.01 -0.75
C GLY A 175 4.22 -2.97 -1.87
N VAL A 176 4.97 -3.22 -2.95
CA VAL A 176 5.28 -2.20 -3.98
C VAL A 176 5.78 -0.89 -3.36
N ASP A 177 6.42 -1.00 -2.20
CA ASP A 177 6.65 0.07 -1.24
C ASP A 177 7.65 1.10 -1.74
N TYR A 178 8.70 0.64 -2.43
CA TYR A 178 9.62 1.54 -3.11
C TYR A 178 8.96 2.36 -4.21
N ALA A 179 8.07 1.75 -5.02
CA ALA A 179 7.36 2.50 -6.04
C ALA A 179 6.55 3.63 -5.39
N TYR A 180 5.76 3.31 -4.37
CA TYR A 180 4.98 4.31 -3.64
C TYR A 180 5.88 5.36 -2.98
N ALA A 181 6.97 4.96 -2.33
CA ALA A 181 7.91 5.87 -1.69
C ALA A 181 8.52 6.87 -2.68
N TYR A 182 8.91 6.43 -3.89
CA TYR A 182 9.44 7.32 -4.92
C TYR A 182 8.38 8.29 -5.44
N CYS A 183 7.11 7.87 -5.45
CA CYS A 183 6.01 8.69 -5.91
C CYS A 183 5.52 9.70 -4.87
N VAL A 184 5.99 9.63 -3.61
CA VAL A 184 5.71 10.67 -2.59
C VAL A 184 6.26 12.02 -3.03
N PHE A 185 7.40 12.03 -3.72
CA PHE A 185 8.11 13.24 -4.05
C PHE A 185 7.76 13.73 -5.46
N PRO A 186 7.49 15.03 -5.66
CA PRO A 186 7.24 15.58 -6.99
C PRO A 186 8.39 15.29 -7.96
N ALA A 187 8.08 15.00 -9.22
CA ALA A 187 9.10 14.70 -10.23
C ALA A 187 10.08 15.86 -10.50
N THR A 188 9.72 17.09 -10.12
CA THR A 188 10.57 18.28 -10.17
C THR A 188 11.62 18.32 -9.07
N LEU A 189 11.42 17.57 -7.97
CA LEU A 189 12.31 17.55 -6.82
C LEU A 189 13.52 16.64 -7.12
N PRO A 190 14.77 17.13 -6.97
CA PRO A 190 15.95 16.32 -7.23
C PRO A 190 16.05 15.12 -6.27
N PRO A 191 16.36 13.90 -6.75
CA PRO A 191 16.46 12.71 -5.89
C PRO A 191 17.38 12.84 -4.68
N ARG A 192 18.47 13.61 -4.79
CA ARG A 192 19.41 13.87 -3.69
C ARG A 192 18.77 14.48 -2.44
N GLU A 193 17.59 15.10 -2.59
CA GLU A 193 16.87 15.73 -1.47
C GLU A 193 16.17 14.70 -0.58
N TYR A 194 15.86 13.50 -1.09
CA TYR A 194 15.08 12.51 -0.34
C TYR A 194 15.62 11.08 -0.41
N VAL A 195 16.55 10.77 -1.32
CA VAL A 195 17.02 9.40 -1.58
C VAL A 195 17.62 8.72 -0.34
N GLN A 196 18.21 9.47 0.59
CA GLN A 196 18.79 8.87 1.80
C GLN A 196 17.75 8.34 2.78
N CYS A 197 16.51 8.84 2.73
CA CYS A 197 15.41 8.35 3.58
C CYS A 197 14.39 7.51 2.80
N ILE A 198 14.62 7.21 1.51
CA ILE A 198 13.62 6.52 0.68
C ILE A 198 13.26 5.12 1.21
N MET A 199 14.26 4.43 1.73
CA MET A 199 14.11 3.13 2.40
C MET A 199 13.21 3.25 3.62
N ASP A 200 13.44 4.26 4.46
CA ASP A 200 12.64 4.49 5.65
C ASP A 200 11.20 4.87 5.28
N VAL A 201 11.00 5.66 4.21
CA VAL A 201 9.66 5.98 3.69
C VAL A 201 8.93 4.71 3.25
N ALA A 202 9.59 3.83 2.49
CA ALA A 202 9.01 2.56 2.05
C ALA A 202 8.60 1.67 3.25
N MET A 203 9.47 1.54 4.25
CA MET A 203 9.17 0.82 5.49
C MET A 203 7.99 1.45 6.24
N VAL A 204 7.94 2.78 6.36
CA VAL A 204 6.82 3.46 7.02
C VAL A 204 5.51 3.20 6.29
N ILE A 205 5.49 3.21 4.95
CA ILE A 205 4.29 2.89 4.17
C ILE A 205 3.78 1.49 4.51
N ASN A 206 4.65 0.48 4.41
CA ASN A 206 4.29 -0.91 4.69
C ASN A 206 3.82 -1.12 6.13
N TYR A 207 4.62 -0.66 7.10
CA TYR A 207 4.31 -0.89 8.50
C TYR A 207 3.10 -0.10 8.96
N THR A 208 2.85 1.09 8.40
CA THR A 208 1.62 1.84 8.69
C THR A 208 0.41 1.07 8.18
N ASN A 209 0.48 0.50 6.98
CA ASN A 209 -0.59 -0.36 6.47
C ASN A 209 -0.81 -1.57 7.39
N ASP A 210 0.25 -2.29 7.75
CA ASP A 210 0.18 -3.47 8.61
C ASP A 210 -0.39 -3.12 10.01
N ILE A 211 -0.01 -1.98 10.60
CA ILE A 211 -0.54 -1.52 11.90
C ILE A 211 -2.03 -1.17 11.79
N LEU A 212 -2.42 -0.40 10.78
CA LEU A 212 -3.81 0.07 10.62
C LEU A 212 -4.76 -1.04 10.14
N SER A 213 -4.23 -2.07 9.48
CA SER A 213 -5.00 -3.23 9.02
C SER A 213 -5.08 -4.34 10.06
N TYR A 214 -4.20 -4.34 11.07
CA TYR A 214 -4.10 -5.45 12.01
C TYR A 214 -5.39 -5.75 12.77
N TYR A 215 -6.10 -4.71 13.23
CA TYR A 215 -7.35 -4.90 13.98
C TYR A 215 -8.42 -5.61 13.15
N LYS A 216 -8.59 -5.24 11.87
CA LYS A 216 -9.54 -5.94 10.97
C LYS A 216 -9.09 -7.39 10.70
N GLU A 217 -7.80 -7.62 10.53
CA GLU A 217 -7.22 -8.93 10.22
C GLU A 217 -7.38 -9.89 11.38
N GLU A 218 -7.11 -9.42 12.60
CA GLU A 218 -7.28 -10.24 13.80
C GLU A 218 -8.75 -10.62 13.98
N ILE A 219 -9.71 -9.68 13.81
CA ILE A 219 -11.15 -9.97 13.86
C ILE A 219 -11.56 -11.00 12.81
N GLN A 220 -10.96 -10.95 11.62
CA GLN A 220 -11.23 -11.88 10.52
C GLN A 220 -10.53 -13.24 10.71
N GLY A 221 -9.68 -13.38 11.73
CA GLY A 221 -8.90 -14.60 11.96
C GLY A 221 -7.79 -14.81 10.93
N ASP A 222 -7.34 -13.75 10.26
CA ASP A 222 -6.22 -13.83 9.33
C ASP A 222 -4.92 -14.11 10.11
N THR A 223 -4.20 -15.14 9.68
CA THR A 223 -2.94 -15.59 10.27
C THR A 223 -1.76 -15.49 9.31
N ALA A 224 -2.02 -15.10 8.05
CA ALA A 224 -1.01 -14.94 7.01
C ALA A 224 -0.54 -13.47 6.88
N ASN A 225 -1.10 -12.54 7.67
CA ASN A 225 -0.60 -11.16 7.73
C ASN A 225 0.82 -11.04 8.28
N TYR A 226 1.48 -9.93 7.94
CA TYR A 226 2.87 -9.66 8.30
C TYR A 226 3.14 -9.76 9.81
N LEU A 227 2.25 -9.22 10.64
CA LEU A 227 2.41 -9.24 12.10
C LEU A 227 2.36 -10.65 12.67
N SER A 228 1.45 -11.49 12.18
CA SER A 228 1.34 -12.89 12.59
C SER A 228 2.57 -13.69 12.16
N LEU A 229 3.06 -13.47 10.94
CA LEU A 229 4.28 -14.10 10.43
C LEU A 229 5.55 -13.62 11.18
N MET A 230 5.64 -12.33 11.49
CA MET A 230 6.74 -11.77 12.30
C MET A 230 6.71 -12.36 13.71
N ALA A 231 5.54 -12.44 14.35
CA ALA A 231 5.39 -13.00 15.68
C ALA A 231 5.87 -14.46 15.72
N ALA A 232 5.41 -15.28 14.76
CA ALA A 232 5.80 -16.68 14.64
C ALA A 232 7.30 -16.86 14.39
N SER A 233 7.86 -16.14 13.41
CA SER A 233 9.29 -16.27 13.04
C SER A 233 10.25 -15.84 14.15
N ARG A 234 9.83 -14.90 15.02
CA ARG A 234 10.66 -14.35 16.10
C ARG A 234 10.34 -14.90 17.49
N GLY A 235 9.40 -15.85 17.60
CA GLY A 235 8.95 -16.40 18.88
C GLY A 235 8.34 -15.34 19.81
N LEU A 236 7.67 -14.34 19.25
CA LEU A 236 7.02 -13.25 20.00
C LEU A 236 5.52 -13.53 20.14
N SER A 237 4.90 -12.94 21.16
CA SER A 237 3.45 -12.79 21.15
C SER A 237 3.03 -11.82 20.04
N LYS A 238 1.80 -11.97 19.50
CA LYS A 238 1.22 -11.02 18.54
C LYS A 238 1.21 -9.58 19.07
N GLN A 239 0.91 -9.41 20.36
CA GLN A 239 0.93 -8.12 21.03
C GLN A 239 2.36 -7.52 21.09
N ASP A 240 3.38 -8.33 21.40
CA ASP A 240 4.76 -7.88 21.38
C ASP A 240 5.23 -7.50 19.97
N ALA A 241 4.83 -8.26 18.96
CA ALA A 241 5.12 -7.96 17.56
C ALA A 241 4.49 -6.61 17.17
N LEU A 242 3.22 -6.37 17.51
CA LEU A 242 2.54 -5.11 17.26
C LEU A 242 3.24 -3.93 17.95
N ARG A 243 3.56 -4.05 19.25
CA ARG A 243 4.29 -3.00 19.99
C ARG A 243 5.64 -2.67 19.35
N LYS A 244 6.41 -3.69 18.95
CA LYS A 244 7.70 -3.50 18.28
C LYS A 244 7.54 -2.83 16.92
N LEU A 245 6.50 -3.20 16.16
CA LEU A 245 6.22 -2.60 14.87
C LEU A 245 5.84 -1.12 15.04
N VAL A 246 4.94 -0.80 15.98
CA VAL A 246 4.58 0.58 16.31
C VAL A 246 5.81 1.41 16.68
N GLU A 247 6.64 0.92 17.60
CA GLU A 247 7.85 1.63 18.02
C GLU A 247 8.80 1.88 16.85
N LYS A 248 9.02 0.86 16.01
CA LYS A 248 9.88 0.98 14.83
C LYS A 248 9.33 1.99 13.83
N THR A 249 8.03 1.95 13.54
CA THR A 249 7.39 2.86 12.59
C THR A 249 7.44 4.31 13.07
N VAL A 250 7.21 4.56 14.36
CA VAL A 250 7.32 5.90 14.96
C VAL A 250 8.75 6.43 14.87
N GLN A 251 9.74 5.59 15.19
CA GLN A 251 11.15 5.97 15.07
C GLN A 251 11.54 6.32 13.63
N LEU A 252 11.13 5.51 12.65
CA LEU A 252 11.36 5.77 11.24
C LEU A 252 10.68 7.07 10.80
N HIS A 253 9.42 7.26 11.16
CA HIS A 253 8.66 8.47 10.85
C HIS A 253 9.36 9.75 11.35
N HIS A 254 9.75 9.78 12.63
CA HIS A 254 10.47 10.94 13.18
C HIS A 254 11.87 11.11 12.57
N GLY A 255 12.57 10.01 12.25
CA GLY A 255 13.86 10.05 11.55
C GLY A 255 13.75 10.68 10.16
N ILE A 256 12.71 10.34 9.40
CA ILE A 256 12.41 10.97 8.10
C ILE A 256 12.14 12.47 8.27
N LEU A 257 11.31 12.85 9.24
CA LEU A 257 11.03 14.27 9.52
C LEU A 257 12.29 15.05 9.89
N GLU A 258 13.16 14.48 10.73
CA GLU A 258 14.43 15.10 11.10
C GLU A 258 15.37 15.24 9.90
N PHE A 259 15.51 14.18 9.10
CA PHE A 259 16.32 14.21 7.90
C PHE A 259 15.81 15.24 6.89
N LEU A 260 14.49 15.31 6.66
CA LEU A 260 13.89 16.22 5.67
C LEU A 260 13.74 17.66 6.18
N ARG A 261 13.86 17.94 7.49
CA ARG A 261 13.73 19.29 8.08
C ARG A 261 14.47 20.41 7.34
N PRO A 262 15.74 20.26 6.88
CA PRO A 262 16.42 21.31 6.10
C PRO A 262 15.98 21.42 4.63
N ARG A 263 15.00 20.61 4.18
CA ARG A 263 14.55 20.46 2.79
C ARG A 263 13.02 20.66 2.71
N PRO A 264 12.53 21.91 2.73
CA PRO A 264 11.12 22.20 2.97
C PRO A 264 10.17 21.54 1.95
N GLU A 265 10.48 21.56 0.65
CA GLU A 265 9.64 20.93 -0.37
C GLU A 265 9.52 19.40 -0.18
N ALA A 266 10.63 18.74 0.17
CA ALA A 266 10.64 17.30 0.44
C ALA A 266 9.89 16.96 1.74
N TYR A 267 10.11 17.77 2.77
CA TYR A 267 9.45 17.66 4.07
C TYR A 267 7.92 17.79 3.92
N ASP A 268 7.46 18.84 3.24
CA ASP A 268 6.04 19.11 3.04
C ASP A 268 5.39 18.00 2.20
N ALA A 269 6.07 17.48 1.17
CA ALA A 269 5.59 16.36 0.39
C ALA A 269 5.42 15.09 1.23
N TYR A 270 6.40 14.76 2.09
CA TYR A 270 6.30 13.60 2.98
C TYR A 270 5.20 13.77 4.04
N VAL A 271 5.10 14.94 4.67
CA VAL A 271 4.08 15.22 5.69
C VAL A 271 2.68 15.18 5.07
N ALA A 272 2.48 15.79 3.90
CA ALA A 272 1.22 15.74 3.18
C ALA A 272 0.85 14.29 2.83
N PHE A 273 1.81 13.54 2.29
CA PHE A 273 1.62 12.12 1.99
C PHE A 273 1.24 11.31 3.21
N PHE A 274 1.99 11.39 4.31
CA PHE A 274 1.78 10.53 5.47
C PHE A 274 0.42 10.80 6.14
N ASN A 275 0.03 12.08 6.27
CA ASN A 275 -1.30 12.45 6.74
C ASN A 275 -2.40 11.98 5.78
N GLY A 276 -2.18 12.13 4.47
CA GLY A 276 -3.08 11.68 3.43
C GLY A 276 -3.22 10.16 3.38
N TYR A 277 -2.16 9.41 3.66
CA TYR A 277 -2.15 7.96 3.67
C TYR A 277 -2.98 7.42 4.84
N PHE A 278 -2.95 8.09 5.98
CA PHE A 278 -3.89 7.80 7.07
C PHE A 278 -5.35 8.10 6.68
N LYS A 279 -5.61 9.24 6.01
CA LYS A 279 -6.96 9.56 5.48
C LYS A 279 -7.47 8.51 4.50
N PHE A 280 -6.60 8.00 3.62
CA PHE A 280 -6.93 6.87 2.73
C PHE A 280 -7.43 5.65 3.51
N HIS A 281 -6.77 5.27 4.61
CA HIS A 281 -7.26 4.19 5.47
C HIS A 281 -8.60 4.54 6.12
N ALA A 282 -8.77 5.79 6.55
CA ALA A 282 -10.02 6.28 7.15
C ALA A 282 -11.21 6.34 6.17
N THR A 283 -10.97 6.38 4.85
CA THR A 283 -12.03 6.32 3.82
C THR A 283 -12.75 4.97 3.78
N PHE A 284 -12.07 3.88 4.15
CA PHE A 284 -12.66 2.55 4.07
C PHE A 284 -13.03 2.01 5.46
N GLY A 285 -14.34 1.86 5.69
CA GLY A 285 -14.84 1.20 6.92
C GLY A 285 -14.31 -0.22 7.14
N ARG A 286 -13.72 -0.86 6.11
CA ARG A 286 -13.06 -2.16 6.25
C ARG A 286 -11.95 -2.17 7.31
N TYR A 287 -11.30 -1.03 7.57
CA TYR A 287 -10.24 -0.92 8.57
C TYR A 287 -10.76 -0.72 10.00
N LYS A 288 -12.07 -0.44 10.18
CA LYS A 288 -12.73 -0.28 11.48
C LYS A 288 -12.03 0.75 12.38
N LEU A 289 -11.45 1.81 11.81
CA LEU A 289 -10.70 2.82 12.57
C LEU A 289 -11.60 3.58 13.55
N GLU A 290 -12.89 3.71 13.24
CA GLU A 290 -13.93 4.27 14.10
C GLU A 290 -14.17 3.47 15.40
N GLU A 291 -13.76 2.20 15.46
CA GLU A 291 -13.81 1.39 16.68
C GLU A 291 -12.54 1.55 17.55
N ILE A 292 -11.50 2.18 17.02
CA ILE A 292 -10.17 2.30 17.64
C ILE A 292 -9.99 3.68 18.30
N VAL A 293 -10.40 4.75 17.61
CA VAL A 293 -10.23 6.15 18.02
C VAL A 293 -11.36 6.69 18.89
#